data_AF-A0A427TW78-F1
#
_entry.id   AF-A0A427TW78-F1
#
_cell.length_a   1.000
_cell.length_b   1.000
_cell.length_c   1.000
_cell.angle_alpha   90.00
_cell.angle_beta   90.00
_cell.angle_gamma   90.00
#
_symmetry.space_group_name_H-M   'P 1'
#
loop_
_entity.id
_entity.type
_entity.pdbx_description
1 polymer ?
#
loop_
_entity_poly.entity_id
_entity_poly.type
_entity_poly.pdbx_seq_one_letter_code
_entity_poly.pdbx_strand_id
1 'polypeptide(L)'
;MSSINYIDRSVSQFTNEYLDEIEMEVIKYHDHYKVVVTICQEEPPYKDFIGVGVDRWSGRRAARKALNGLYIDAYPQLFHKDVLKGY
;
A
#
# COMPACT_ATOMS: atom_id res chain seq x y z
N MET A 1 -0.25 -21.89 17.95
CA MET A 1 0.10 -20.89 16.93
C MET A 1 -0.84 -21.11 15.74
N SER A 2 -1.72 -20.15 15.47
CA SER A 2 -2.65 -20.23 14.34
C SER A 2 -1.85 -20.17 13.04
N SER A 3 -1.82 -21.24 12.27
CA SER A 3 -1.32 -21.24 10.90
C SER A 3 -2.20 -20.29 10.09
N ILE A 4 -1.68 -19.10 9.79
CA ILE A 4 -2.33 -18.17 8.87
C ILE A 4 -2.24 -18.85 7.49
N ASN A 5 -3.29 -19.56 7.07
CA ASN A 5 -3.38 -20.23 5.77
C ASN A 5 -3.59 -19.18 4.67
N TYR A 6 -2.50 -18.59 4.20
CA TYR A 6 -2.46 -17.91 2.91
C TYR A 6 -2.00 -18.91 1.83
N ILE A 7 -2.60 -18.83 0.64
CA ILE A 7 -2.27 -19.64 -0.53
C ILE A 7 -0.89 -19.24 -1.07
N ASP A 8 -0.63 -17.94 -1.11
CA ASP A 8 0.58 -17.38 -1.70
C ASP A 8 0.93 -16.06 -1.00
N ARG A 9 2.23 -15.75 -0.96
CA ARG A 9 2.76 -14.50 -0.43
C ARG A 9 3.98 -14.12 -1.24
N SER A 10 3.98 -12.90 -1.74
CA SER A 10 5.12 -12.31 -2.46
C SER A 10 5.42 -10.92 -1.94
N VAL A 11 6.69 -10.56 -1.99
CA VAL A 11 7.20 -9.24 -1.63
C VAL A 11 7.97 -8.71 -2.83
N SER A 12 7.78 -7.43 -3.14
CA SER A 12 8.47 -6.72 -4.22
C SER A 12 8.83 -5.31 -3.76
N GLN A 13 10.00 -4.83 -4.17
CA GLN A 13 10.46 -3.48 -3.90
C GLN A 13 10.56 -2.67 -5.19
N PHE A 14 10.19 -1.40 -5.14
CA PHE A 14 10.34 -0.46 -6.25
C PHE A 14 10.40 0.99 -5.75
N THR A 15 11.10 1.85 -6.48
CA THR A 15 11.16 3.29 -6.20
C THR A 15 10.03 4.00 -6.94
N ASN A 16 9.32 4.91 -6.27
CA ASN A 16 8.29 5.73 -6.91
C ASN A 16 8.86 6.99 -7.58
N GLU A 17 7.98 7.82 -8.16
CA GLU A 17 8.36 9.08 -8.80
C GLU A 17 8.91 10.15 -7.85
N TYR A 18 8.77 9.96 -6.54
CA TYR A 18 9.27 10.85 -5.48
C TYR A 18 10.60 10.39 -4.88
N LEU A 19 11.22 9.34 -5.47
CA LEU A 19 12.45 8.71 -4.99
C LEU A 19 12.31 7.99 -3.65
N ASP A 20 11.09 7.74 -3.19
CA ASP A 20 10.82 6.91 -2.02
C ASP A 20 10.80 5.43 -2.42
N GLU A 21 11.50 4.60 -1.64
CA GLU A 21 11.44 3.15 -1.78
C GLU A 21 10.12 2.62 -1.20
N ILE A 22 9.40 1.84 -2.01
CA ILE A 22 8.17 1.17 -1.61
C ILE A 22 8.44 -0.33 -1.53
N GLU A 23 8.19 -0.90 -0.35
CA GLU A 23 8.02 -2.34 -0.19
C GLU A 23 6.53 -2.69 -0.33
N MET A 24 6.20 -3.60 -1.25
CA MET A 24 4.85 -4.11 -1.44
C MET A 24 4.81 -5.60 -1.11
N GLU A 25 4.00 -5.93 -0.12
CA GLU A 25 3.67 -7.29 0.25
C GLU A 25 2.27 -7.65 -0.26
N VAL A 26 2.17 -8.72 -1.05
CA VAL A 26 0.91 -9.27 -1.54
C VAL A 26 0.68 -10.62 -0.88
N ILE A 27 -0.44 -10.75 -0.18
CA ILE A 27 -0.88 -11.98 0.49
C ILE A 27 -2.18 -12.44 -0.16
N LYS A 28 -2.19 -13.65 -0.72
CA LYS A 28 -3.37 -14.30 -1.27
C LYS A 28 -3.95 -15.26 -0.25
N TYR A 29 -5.15 -14.99 0.25
CA TYR A 29 -5.95 -15.92 1.03
C TYR A 29 -6.90 -16.71 0.13
N HIS A 30 -7.63 -17.66 0.73
CA HIS A 30 -8.63 -18.45 0.00
C HIS A 30 -9.78 -17.61 -0.58
N ASP A 31 -10.14 -16.51 0.08
CA ASP A 31 -11.31 -15.71 -0.22
C ASP A 31 -11.00 -14.27 -0.64
N HIS A 32 -9.76 -13.79 -0.42
CA HIS A 32 -9.36 -12.44 -0.76
C HIS A 32 -7.85 -12.28 -0.96
N TYR A 33 -7.48 -11.13 -1.50
CA TYR A 33 -6.12 -10.61 -1.52
C TYR A 33 -6.00 -9.49 -0.51
N LYS A 34 -4.91 -9.50 0.25
CA LYS A 34 -4.47 -8.37 1.08
C LYS A 34 -3.15 -7.88 0.51
N VAL A 35 -3.02 -6.57 0.35
CA VAL A 35 -1.77 -5.91 -0.03
C VAL A 35 -1.42 -4.90 1.05
N VAL A 36 -0.18 -4.95 1.50
CA VAL A 36 0.43 -3.96 2.38
C VAL A 36 1.54 -3.28 1.60
N VAL A 37 1.57 -1.96 1.63
CA VAL A 37 2.66 -1.16 1.05
C VAL A 37 3.25 -0.27 2.12
N THR A 38 4.57 -0.12 2.10
CA THR A 38 5.29 0.67 3.10
C THR A 38 6.32 1.56 2.42
N ILE A 39 6.40 2.83 2.84
CA ILE A 39 7.58 3.68 2.64
C ILE A 39 8.30 3.74 3.97
N CYS A 40 9.55 3.28 4.01
CA CYS A 40 10.43 3.41 5.17
C CYS A 40 11.35 4.60 4.94
N GLN A 41 11.24 5.64 5.77
CA GLN A 41 12.15 6.79 5.67
C GLN A 41 13.43 6.49 6.44
N GLU A 42 14.56 6.38 5.73
CA GLU A 42 15.88 6.18 6.34
C GLU A 42 16.44 7.45 7.01
N GLU A 43 15.82 8.62 6.77
CA GLU A 43 16.24 9.91 7.32
C GLU A 43 15.14 10.55 8.21
N PRO A 44 15.51 11.43 9.17
CA PRO A 44 14.55 12.18 9.96
C PRO A 44 13.50 12.88 9.07
N PRO A 45 12.19 12.80 9.38
CA PRO A 45 11.62 12.47 10.68
C PRO A 45 11.40 10.96 10.95
N TYR A 46 11.97 10.05 10.17
CA TYR A 46 11.78 8.59 10.31
C TYR A 46 10.30 8.21 10.34
N LYS A 47 9.53 8.79 9.41
CA LYS A 47 8.09 8.54 9.37
C LYS A 47 7.79 7.43 8.39
N ASP A 48 7.35 6.31 8.92
CA ASP A 48 6.85 5.21 8.09
C ASP A 48 5.44 5.55 7.60
N PHE A 49 5.21 5.39 6.30
CA PHE A 49 3.88 5.45 5.72
C PHE A 49 3.46 4.04 5.34
N ILE A 50 2.24 3.66 5.71
CA ILE A 50 1.71 2.32 5.46
C ILE A 50 0.35 2.44 4.80
N GLY A 51 0.20 1.77 3.66
CA GLY A 51 -1.08 1.60 2.98
C GLY A 51 -1.54 0.15 3.04
N VAL A 52 -2.83 -0.07 3.28
CA VAL A 52 -3.43 -1.41 3.27
C VAL A 52 -4.60 -1.45 2.32
N GLY A 53 -4.64 -2.48 1.47
CA GLY A 53 -5.71 -2.70 0.53
C GLY A 53 -6.18 -4.15 0.55
N VAL A 54 -7.48 -4.34 0.49
CA VAL A 54 -8.11 -5.66 0.40
C VAL A 54 -9.06 -5.72 -0.78
N ASP A 55 -9.00 -6.81 -1.53
CA ASP A 55 -9.93 -7.09 -2.61
C ASP A 55 -10.20 -8.58 -2.73
N ARG A 56 -11.47 -8.96 -2.91
CA ARG A 56 -11.90 -10.35 -2.92
C ARG A 56 -11.28 -11.15 -4.08
N TRP A 57 -11.03 -10.50 -5.22
CA TRP A 57 -10.74 -11.23 -6.47
C TRP A 57 -9.48 -10.78 -7.18
N SER A 58 -8.91 -9.61 -6.83
CA SER A 58 -7.79 -9.06 -7.58
C SER A 58 -6.72 -8.43 -6.69
N GLY A 59 -5.55 -9.06 -6.65
CA GLY A 59 -4.35 -8.48 -6.04
C GLY A 59 -4.02 -7.08 -6.60
N ARG A 60 -4.26 -6.84 -7.89
CA ARG A 60 -4.07 -5.51 -8.50
C ARG A 60 -5.03 -4.45 -7.95
N ARG A 61 -6.29 -4.80 -7.70
CA ARG A 61 -7.26 -3.87 -7.07
C ARG A 61 -6.92 -3.62 -5.61
N ALA A 62 -6.50 -4.65 -4.88
CA ALA A 62 -5.99 -4.52 -3.52
C ALA A 62 -4.76 -3.60 -3.48
N ALA A 63 -3.78 -3.81 -4.37
CA ALA A 63 -2.58 -2.97 -4.48
C ALA A 63 -2.92 -1.50 -4.78
N ARG A 64 -3.86 -1.23 -5.69
CA ARG A 64 -4.32 0.14 -5.96
C ARG A 64 -4.91 0.81 -4.71
N LYS A 65 -5.75 0.10 -3.94
CA LYS A 65 -6.31 0.62 -2.69
C LYS A 65 -5.20 0.92 -1.67
N ALA A 66 -4.23 0.01 -1.54
CA ALA A 66 -3.10 0.17 -0.64
C ALA A 66 -2.25 1.39 -1.01
N LEU A 67 -1.86 1.52 -2.29
CA LEU A 67 -1.08 2.66 -2.80
C LEU A 67 -1.83 3.99 -2.68
N ASN A 68 -3.14 4.02 -2.93
CA ASN A 68 -3.93 5.24 -2.74
C ASN A 68 -3.89 5.71 -1.27
N GLY A 69 -4.06 4.79 -0.31
CA GLY A 69 -3.97 5.13 1.11
C GLY A 69 -2.58 5.64 1.48
N LEU A 70 -1.54 4.91 1.05
CA LEU A 70 -0.15 5.29 1.25
C LEU A 70 0.15 6.71 0.75
N TYR A 71 -0.26 7.04 -0.47
CA TYR A 71 0.04 8.32 -1.09
C TYR A 71 -0.76 9.49 -0.52
N ILE A 72 -1.99 9.26 -0.08
CA ILE A 72 -2.76 10.28 0.65
C ILE A 72 -2.03 10.67 1.94
N ASP A 73 -1.49 9.69 2.66
CA ASP A 73 -0.80 9.92 3.93
C ASP A 73 0.62 10.47 3.73
N ALA A 74 1.35 9.97 2.73
CA ALA A 74 2.73 10.37 2.42
C ALA A 74 2.83 11.74 1.76
N TYR A 75 1.87 12.09 0.89
CA TYR A 75 1.91 13.30 0.08
C TYR A 75 0.60 14.10 0.15
N PRO A 76 0.11 14.48 1.34
CA PRO A 76 -1.18 15.13 1.51
C PRO A 76 -1.33 16.42 0.68
N GLN A 77 -0.23 17.14 0.45
CA GLN A 77 -0.18 18.35 -0.39
C GLN A 77 -0.57 18.12 -1.86
N LEU A 78 -0.40 16.89 -2.37
CA LEU A 78 -0.75 16.53 -3.74
C LEU A 78 -2.23 16.15 -3.86
N PHE A 79 -2.81 15.57 -2.80
CA PHE A 79 -4.21 15.11 -2.79
C PHE A 79 -5.19 16.13 -2.19
N HIS A 80 -4.71 17.25 -1.66
CA HIS A 80 -5.55 18.32 -1.10
C HIS A 80 -6.38 19.08 -2.15
N LYS A 81 -6.06 18.96 -3.45
CA LYS A 81 -6.73 19.71 -4.53
C LYS A 81 -7.94 18.99 -5.15
N ASP A 82 -8.05 17.67 -4.99
CA ASP A 82 -9.15 16.89 -5.57
C ASP A 82 -10.38 16.83 -4.64
N VAL A 83 -10.19 17.06 -3.32
CA VAL A 83 -11.31 17.12 -2.36
C VAL A 83 -12.18 18.38 -2.56
N LEU A 84 -11.66 19.42 -3.23
CA LEU A 84 -12.41 20.66 -3.52
C LEU A 84 -13.07 20.66 -4.91
N LYS A 85 -12.96 19.58 -5.69
CA LYS A 85 -13.63 19.43 -6.98
C LYS A 85 -14.30 18.06 -7.10
N GLY A 86 -15.49 17.95 -6.53
CA GLY A 86 -16.49 16.98 -6.99
C GLY A 86 -16.84 15.89 -5.99
N TYR A 87 -17.74 16.24 -5.07
CA TYR A 87 -19.00 15.51 -4.95
C TYR A 87 -20.06 16.25 -5.78
#